data_AF-A0A5N9F4M0-F1
#
_entry.id   AF-A0A5N9F4M0-F1
#
_cell.length_a   1.000
_cell.length_b   1.000
_cell.length_c   1.000
_cell.angle_alpha   90.00
_cell.angle_beta   90.00
_cell.angle_gamma   90.00
#
_symmetry.space_group_name_H-M   'P 1'
#
loop_
_entity.id
_entity.type
_entity.pdbx_description
1 polymer ?
#
loop_
_entity_poly.entity_id
_entity_poly.type
_entity_poly.pdbx_seq_one_letter_code
_entity_poly.pdbx_strand_id
1 'polypeptide(L)'
;MGGDLAVAILVFLASAGVVMFCGAKLAVYGDALATLTGWGRLFVGSLLVALATSLPELSTNISAVQLDPPNPELAVGNVFGANMLNMFTLAAVALAFGGKRFLVEVAPEQGYLIVVAVVMTGMAILFGAAQWGANIGEIGISSIILIALFVVGMWWVFKNRPSADDEEEDDPGMTLQKAWLFFGLVSAGVVVSGFFLAWSTDEIADITGIASSTLGILLVSLVTTMPEASSTIAAAKLGAMDLGVAGLFGSCAFNVTILFYADPFLRDGVLSNATEPAHFVAGGVAVGLMLAGLVLVLARNRIKSSIAALVLALMATTYIAGAVVVATVGGTDDDDESSRSSPGITTARTLDE
;
A
#
# COMPACT_ATOMS: atom_id res chain seq x y z
N MET A 1 27.35 -16.46 7.71
CA MET A 1 26.18 -17.18 7.13
C MET A 1 25.15 -17.55 8.19
N GLY A 2 25.38 -18.52 9.09
CA GLY A 2 24.34 -18.91 10.07
C GLY A 2 23.99 -17.85 11.12
N GLY A 3 24.98 -17.04 11.55
CA GLY A 3 24.76 -15.95 12.52
C GLY A 3 24.05 -14.74 11.91
N ASP A 4 24.45 -14.34 10.70
CA ASP A 4 23.90 -13.17 10.01
C ASP A 4 22.43 -13.38 9.65
N LEU A 5 22.07 -14.57 9.15
CA LEU A 5 20.68 -14.94 8.88
C LEU A 5 19.83 -14.95 10.16
N ALA A 6 20.37 -15.46 11.27
CA ALA A 6 19.66 -15.47 12.55
C ALA A 6 19.39 -14.04 13.05
N VAL A 7 20.35 -13.13 12.90
CA VAL A 7 20.18 -11.71 13.24
C VAL A 7 19.10 -11.08 12.35
N ALA A 8 19.16 -11.29 11.03
CA ALA A 8 18.15 -10.76 10.10
C ALA A 8 16.73 -11.25 10.45
N ILE A 9 16.57 -12.56 10.71
CA ILE A 9 15.27 -13.13 11.14
C ILE A 9 14.80 -12.54 12.47
N LEU A 10 15.70 -12.35 13.45
CA LEU A 10 15.33 -11.74 14.73
C LEU A 10 14.88 -10.29 14.58
N VAL A 11 15.60 -9.50 13.75
CA VAL A 11 15.22 -8.12 13.42
C VAL A 11 13.88 -8.09 12.70
N PHE A 12 13.65 -8.99 11.74
CA PHE A 12 12.39 -9.13 11.02
C PHE A 12 11.23 -9.39 11.99
N LEU A 13 11.34 -10.41 12.84
CA LEU A 13 10.28 -10.78 13.78
C LEU A 13 10.01 -9.68 14.81
N ALA A 14 11.06 -9.05 15.34
CA ALA A 14 10.92 -7.95 16.28
C ALA A 14 10.25 -6.73 15.62
N SER A 15 10.71 -6.36 14.43
CA SER A 15 10.17 -5.21 13.69
C SER A 15 8.74 -5.44 13.25
N ALA A 16 8.39 -6.64 12.77
CA ALA A 16 7.01 -7.01 12.44
C ALA A 16 6.09 -6.90 13.66
N GLY A 17 6.55 -7.39 14.83
CA GLY A 17 5.81 -7.26 16.09
C GLY A 17 5.56 -5.80 16.48
N VAL A 18 6.58 -4.95 16.37
CA VAL A 18 6.48 -3.51 16.68
C VAL A 18 5.58 -2.78 15.67
N VAL A 19 5.77 -3.00 14.37
CA VAL A 19 4.93 -2.44 13.30
C VAL A 19 3.46 -2.77 13.54
N MET A 20 3.15 -4.04 13.78
CA MET A 20 1.77 -4.47 14.04
C MET A 20 1.23 -3.84 15.32
N PHE A 21 2.02 -3.78 16.41
CA PHE A 21 1.58 -3.12 17.64
C PHE A 21 1.29 -1.64 17.43
N CYS A 22 2.19 -0.91 16.76
CA CYS A 22 2.02 0.51 16.48
C CYS A 22 0.84 0.75 15.52
N GLY A 23 0.67 -0.07 14.47
CA GLY A 23 -0.49 -0.03 13.57
C GLY A 23 -1.81 -0.21 14.31
N ALA A 24 -1.90 -1.17 15.22
CA ALA A 24 -3.09 -1.34 16.05
C ALA A 24 -3.37 -0.11 16.95
N LYS A 25 -2.31 0.52 17.47
CA LYS A 25 -2.44 1.74 18.27
C LYS A 25 -2.77 2.98 17.45
N LEU A 26 -2.39 3.04 16.16
CA LEU A 26 -2.84 4.09 15.25
C LEU A 26 -4.36 4.09 15.11
N ALA A 27 -5.02 2.93 15.07
CA ALA A 27 -6.47 2.87 15.07
C ALA A 27 -7.08 3.41 16.36
N VAL A 28 -6.52 3.07 17.53
CA VAL A 28 -7.00 3.55 18.84
C VAL A 28 -6.88 5.08 18.95
N TYR A 29 -5.71 5.63 18.65
CA TYR A 29 -5.49 7.07 18.76
C TYR A 29 -6.12 7.85 17.61
N GLY A 30 -6.24 7.23 16.42
CA GLY A 30 -6.99 7.77 15.29
C GLY A 30 -8.48 7.90 15.61
N ASP A 31 -9.08 6.88 16.23
CA ASP A 31 -10.47 6.94 16.71
C ASP A 31 -10.67 8.08 17.72
N ALA A 32 -9.78 8.17 18.71
CA ALA A 32 -9.81 9.27 19.68
C ALA A 32 -9.64 10.65 19.01
N LEU A 33 -8.79 10.77 17.98
CA LEU A 33 -8.64 12.00 17.22
C LEU A 33 -9.88 12.33 16.40
N ALA A 34 -10.55 11.33 15.80
CA ALA A 34 -11.79 11.52 15.07
C ALA A 34 -12.85 12.24 15.94
N THR A 35 -13.06 11.71 17.14
CA THR A 35 -13.94 12.25 18.17
C THR A 35 -13.50 13.62 18.69
N LEU A 36 -12.27 13.72 19.21
CA LEU A 36 -11.82 14.94 19.89
C LEU A 36 -11.63 16.14 18.95
N THR A 37 -11.50 15.92 17.65
CA THR A 37 -11.39 16.99 16.64
C THR A 37 -12.70 17.29 15.92
N GLY A 38 -13.70 16.42 16.00
CA GLY A 38 -14.92 16.48 15.18
C GLY A 38 -14.65 16.29 13.69
N TRP A 39 -13.55 15.62 13.34
CA TRP A 39 -13.21 15.33 11.94
C TRP A 39 -13.89 14.06 11.43
N GLY A 40 -14.39 13.19 12.33
CA GLY A 40 -15.08 11.95 11.99
C GLY A 40 -14.13 10.84 11.54
N ARG A 41 -14.57 9.59 11.69
CA ARG A 41 -13.74 8.40 11.42
C ARG A 41 -13.33 8.30 9.96
N LEU A 42 -14.22 8.66 9.03
CA LEU A 42 -13.92 8.70 7.60
C LEU A 42 -12.68 9.55 7.30
N PHE A 43 -12.64 10.80 7.76
CA PHE A 43 -11.56 11.71 7.39
C PHE A 43 -10.26 11.40 8.14
N VAL A 44 -10.34 11.08 9.43
CA VAL A 44 -9.15 10.72 10.21
C VAL A 44 -8.54 9.41 9.73
N GLY A 45 -9.36 8.42 9.38
CA GLY A 45 -8.89 7.17 8.79
C GLY A 45 -8.22 7.40 7.44
N SER A 46 -8.88 8.14 6.55
CA SER A 46 -8.42 8.34 5.18
C SER A 46 -7.22 9.24 5.02
N LEU A 47 -6.98 10.15 5.97
CA LEU A 47 -5.82 11.02 5.94
C LEU A 47 -4.79 10.64 7.01
N LEU A 48 -5.12 10.71 8.29
CA LEU A 48 -4.11 10.57 9.34
C LEU A 48 -3.64 9.12 9.48
N VAL A 49 -4.57 8.17 9.66
CA VAL A 49 -4.22 6.75 9.82
C VAL A 49 -3.55 6.25 8.55
N ALA A 50 -4.16 6.51 7.39
CA ALA A 50 -3.60 6.16 6.08
C ALA A 50 -2.18 6.70 5.87
N LEU A 51 -1.94 8.00 6.13
CA LEU A 51 -0.59 8.58 6.00
C LEU A 51 0.39 7.86 6.91
N ALA A 52 0.03 7.64 8.18
CA ALA A 52 0.92 7.06 9.17
C ALA A 52 1.25 5.59 8.89
N THR A 53 0.26 4.80 8.44
CA THR A 53 0.48 3.39 8.08
C THR A 53 1.26 3.25 6.79
N SER A 54 1.15 4.21 5.86
CA SER A 54 1.83 4.16 4.56
C SER A 54 3.21 4.87 4.52
N LEU A 55 3.73 5.29 5.68
CA LEU A 55 5.10 5.80 5.77
C LEU A 55 6.18 4.74 5.48
N PRO A 56 6.04 3.46 5.87
CA PRO A 56 6.94 2.39 5.43
C PRO A 56 7.03 2.29 3.92
N GLU A 57 5.89 2.35 3.19
CA GLU A 57 5.84 2.36 1.73
C GLU A 57 6.63 3.54 1.16
N LEU A 58 6.43 4.74 1.71
CA LEU A 58 7.15 5.93 1.29
C LEU A 58 8.66 5.75 1.49
N SER A 59 9.08 5.28 2.67
CA SER A 59 10.48 5.04 3.01
C SER A 59 11.11 4.00 2.09
N THR A 60 10.42 2.88 1.86
CA THR A 60 10.91 1.79 1.01
C THR A 60 11.01 2.23 -0.45
N ASN A 61 10.03 2.98 -0.96
CA ASN A 61 10.06 3.46 -2.35
C ASN A 61 11.17 4.50 -2.58
N ILE A 62 11.41 5.41 -1.63
CA ILE A 62 12.57 6.32 -1.70
C ILE A 62 13.87 5.51 -1.64
N SER A 63 13.95 4.51 -0.77
CA SER A 63 15.16 3.67 -0.64
C SER A 63 15.42 2.90 -1.94
N ALA A 64 14.39 2.35 -2.58
CA ALA A 64 14.49 1.59 -3.83
C ALA A 64 15.10 2.43 -4.98
N VAL A 65 14.71 3.69 -5.13
CA VAL A 65 15.30 4.58 -6.16
C VAL A 65 16.68 5.12 -5.79
N GLN A 66 17.10 4.96 -4.53
CA GLN A 66 18.42 5.34 -4.03
C GLN A 66 19.41 4.15 -3.94
N LEU A 67 18.96 2.94 -4.26
CA LEU A 67 19.84 1.77 -4.35
C LEU A 67 20.97 2.00 -5.36
N ASP A 68 22.04 1.21 -5.25
CA ASP A 68 23.17 1.21 -6.18
C ASP A 68 23.37 -0.20 -6.75
N PRO A 69 22.82 -0.52 -7.95
CA PRO A 69 22.08 0.38 -8.86
C PRO A 69 20.63 0.67 -8.39
N PRO A 70 20.00 1.79 -8.82
CA PRO A 70 18.60 2.11 -8.52
C PRO A 70 17.62 1.05 -9.05
N ASN A 71 16.52 0.83 -8.33
CA ASN A 71 15.44 -0.07 -8.74
C ASN A 71 14.07 0.66 -8.70
N PRO A 72 13.78 1.54 -9.69
CA PRO A 72 12.52 2.27 -9.76
C PRO A 72 11.32 1.36 -10.05
N GLU A 73 11.53 0.20 -10.68
CA GLU A 73 10.50 -0.82 -10.91
C GLU A 73 9.98 -1.38 -9.59
N LEU A 74 10.86 -1.66 -8.62
CA LEU A 74 10.48 -2.06 -7.27
C LEU A 74 9.62 -1.00 -6.58
N ALA A 75 9.96 0.29 -6.74
CA ALA A 75 9.20 1.38 -6.15
C ALA A 75 7.76 1.46 -6.71
N VAL A 76 7.62 1.37 -8.04
CA VAL A 76 6.32 1.38 -8.72
C VAL A 76 5.52 0.10 -8.40
N GLY A 77 6.18 -1.04 -8.42
CA GLY A 77 5.61 -2.33 -8.06
C GLY A 77 5.06 -2.34 -6.64
N ASN A 78 5.80 -1.80 -5.67
CA ASN A 78 5.35 -1.70 -4.29
C ASN A 78 4.10 -0.82 -4.14
N VAL A 79 4.01 0.32 -4.85
CA VAL A 79 2.78 1.16 -4.84
C VAL A 79 1.55 0.37 -5.28
N PHE A 80 1.63 -0.32 -6.42
CA PHE A 80 0.48 -1.05 -6.95
C PHE A 80 0.20 -2.35 -6.19
N GLY A 81 1.25 -3.06 -5.76
CA GLY A 81 1.16 -4.26 -4.95
C GLY A 81 0.52 -3.98 -3.58
N ALA A 82 0.94 -2.91 -2.90
CA ALA A 82 0.34 -2.46 -1.65
C ALA A 82 -1.14 -2.11 -1.82
N ASN A 83 -1.52 -1.42 -2.92
CA ASN A 83 -2.92 -1.11 -3.21
C ASN A 83 -3.75 -2.39 -3.44
N MET A 84 -3.19 -3.37 -4.14
CA MET A 84 -3.82 -4.66 -4.37
C MET A 84 -4.03 -5.43 -3.05
N LEU A 85 -3.01 -5.46 -2.19
CA LEU A 85 -3.02 -6.15 -0.91
C LEU A 85 -3.91 -5.46 0.13
N ASN A 86 -4.00 -4.13 0.13
CA ASN A 86 -4.97 -3.40 0.97
C ASN A 86 -6.41 -3.83 0.68
N MET A 87 -6.74 -4.13 -0.57
CA MET A 87 -8.08 -4.65 -0.91
C MET A 87 -8.28 -6.10 -0.50
N PHE A 88 -7.22 -6.91 -0.48
CA PHE A 88 -7.26 -8.23 0.15
C PHE A 88 -7.50 -8.12 1.65
N THR A 89 -6.80 -7.20 2.32
CA THR A 89 -6.99 -6.89 3.75
C THR A 89 -8.43 -6.51 4.05
N LEU A 90 -9.04 -5.63 3.24
CA LEU A 90 -10.45 -5.29 3.35
C LEU A 90 -11.33 -6.56 3.29
N ALA A 91 -11.12 -7.41 2.28
CA ALA A 91 -11.89 -8.62 2.10
C ALA A 91 -11.73 -9.61 3.28
N ALA A 92 -10.50 -9.84 3.71
CA ALA A 92 -10.15 -10.77 4.78
C ALA A 92 -10.72 -10.30 6.14
N VAL A 93 -10.52 -9.02 6.49
CA VAL A 93 -11.05 -8.45 7.73
C VAL A 93 -12.57 -8.42 7.70
N ALA A 94 -13.20 -7.96 6.61
CA ALA A 94 -14.65 -7.95 6.51
C ALA A 94 -15.24 -9.36 6.69
N LEU A 95 -14.66 -10.40 6.07
CA LEU A 95 -15.08 -11.79 6.27
C LEU A 95 -14.91 -12.25 7.72
N ALA A 96 -13.73 -12.00 8.31
CA ALA A 96 -13.42 -12.40 9.68
C ALA A 96 -14.34 -11.75 10.73
N PHE A 97 -14.84 -10.54 10.45
CA PHE A 97 -15.71 -9.76 11.34
C PHE A 97 -17.20 -9.80 10.94
N GLY A 98 -17.63 -10.85 10.22
CA GLY A 98 -19.06 -11.15 10.01
C GLY A 98 -19.64 -10.70 8.66
N GLY A 99 -18.78 -10.42 7.67
CA GLY A 99 -19.12 -10.14 6.28
C GLY A 99 -20.07 -8.95 6.14
N LYS A 100 -21.36 -9.24 5.89
CA LYS A 100 -22.38 -8.19 5.78
C LYS A 100 -22.47 -7.34 7.06
N ARG A 101 -22.30 -7.94 8.26
CA ARG A 101 -22.34 -7.19 9.52
C ARG A 101 -21.24 -6.13 9.57
N PHE A 102 -20.03 -6.47 9.13
CA PHE A 102 -18.96 -5.48 9.00
C PHE A 102 -19.33 -4.38 8.01
N LEU A 103 -19.84 -4.75 6.83
CA LEU A 103 -20.13 -3.80 5.76
C LEU A 103 -21.21 -2.78 6.14
N VAL A 104 -22.26 -3.16 6.88
CA VAL A 104 -23.36 -2.23 7.22
C VAL A 104 -22.94 -1.09 8.15
N GLU A 105 -21.89 -1.30 8.95
CA GLU A 105 -21.28 -0.29 9.83
C GLU A 105 -20.37 0.70 9.08
N VAL A 106 -20.11 0.46 7.79
CA VAL A 106 -19.30 1.33 6.94
C VAL A 106 -20.19 2.41 6.33
N ALA A 107 -19.77 3.67 6.45
CA ALA A 107 -20.55 4.81 5.98
C ALA A 107 -20.68 4.81 4.44
N PRO A 108 -21.84 5.20 3.86
CA PRO A 108 -21.99 5.32 2.41
C PRO A 108 -21.04 6.38 1.81
N GLU A 109 -20.69 7.40 2.58
CA GLU A 109 -19.78 8.49 2.21
C GLU A 109 -18.36 7.99 1.91
N GLN A 110 -18.00 6.79 2.36
CA GLN A 110 -16.78 6.09 1.93
C GLN A 110 -16.69 5.97 0.41
N GLY A 111 -17.83 5.94 -0.29
CA GLY A 111 -17.86 5.95 -1.75
C GLY A 111 -17.07 7.10 -2.38
N TYR A 112 -17.02 8.27 -1.74
CA TYR A 112 -16.21 9.41 -2.21
C TYR A 112 -14.72 9.09 -2.18
N LEU A 113 -14.24 8.52 -1.08
CA LEU A 113 -12.85 8.13 -0.91
C LEU A 113 -12.46 6.99 -1.86
N ILE A 114 -13.33 6.00 -2.03
CA ILE A 114 -13.09 4.89 -2.95
C ILE A 114 -12.96 5.40 -4.39
N VAL A 115 -13.81 6.36 -4.80
CA VAL A 115 -13.69 7.00 -6.11
C VAL A 115 -12.36 7.73 -6.26
N VAL A 116 -11.90 8.46 -5.23
CA VAL A 116 -10.58 9.09 -5.25
C VAL A 116 -9.47 8.05 -5.43
N ALA A 117 -9.46 6.96 -4.65
CA ALA A 117 -8.46 5.90 -4.76
C ALA A 117 -8.46 5.21 -6.14
N VAL A 118 -9.64 4.95 -6.71
CA VAL A 118 -9.82 4.38 -8.06
C VAL A 118 -9.29 5.33 -9.12
N VAL A 119 -9.67 6.61 -9.07
CA VAL A 119 -9.21 7.62 -10.04
C VAL A 119 -7.70 7.79 -9.95
N MET A 120 -7.14 7.85 -8.74
CA MET A 120 -5.70 7.99 -8.55
C MET A 120 -4.92 6.80 -9.08
N THR A 121 -5.31 5.58 -8.69
CA THR A 121 -4.63 4.35 -9.15
C THR A 121 -4.79 4.18 -10.66
N GLY A 122 -5.98 4.45 -11.19
CA GLY A 122 -6.25 4.41 -12.63
C GLY A 122 -5.43 5.45 -13.41
N MET A 123 -5.31 6.67 -12.92
CA MET A 123 -4.48 7.71 -13.55
C MET A 123 -2.99 7.36 -13.51
N ALA A 124 -2.49 6.77 -12.43
CA ALA A 124 -1.10 6.30 -12.36
C ALA A 124 -0.82 5.22 -13.41
N ILE A 125 -1.74 4.25 -13.58
CA ILE A 125 -1.68 3.24 -14.65
C ILE A 125 -1.68 3.89 -16.02
N LEU A 126 -2.56 4.87 -16.26
CA LEU A 126 -2.63 5.58 -17.54
C LEU A 126 -1.36 6.36 -17.85
N PHE A 127 -0.78 7.05 -16.87
CA PHE A 127 0.49 7.75 -17.04
C PHE A 127 1.64 6.78 -17.33
N GLY A 128 1.65 5.63 -16.67
CA GLY A 128 2.61 4.56 -16.97
C GLY A 128 2.48 4.00 -18.38
N ALA A 129 1.25 3.74 -18.83
CA ALA A 129 1.01 3.25 -20.18
C ALA A 129 1.33 4.31 -21.25
N ALA A 130 1.09 5.58 -20.96
CA ALA A 130 1.36 6.69 -21.87
C ALA A 130 2.85 7.04 -21.97
N GLN A 131 3.68 6.60 -21.02
CA GLN A 131 5.12 6.88 -20.97
C GLN A 131 5.42 8.37 -21.10
N TRP A 132 4.68 9.19 -20.34
CA TRP A 132 4.74 10.64 -20.48
C TRP A 132 6.01 11.20 -19.82
N GLY A 133 7.03 11.50 -20.62
CA GLY A 133 8.34 11.98 -20.14
C GLY A 133 8.45 13.47 -19.81
N ALA A 134 7.36 14.20 -19.60
CA ALA A 134 7.44 15.61 -19.29
C ALA A 134 7.71 15.83 -17.79
N ASN A 135 8.77 16.58 -17.46
CA ASN A 135 9.22 16.85 -16.10
C ASN A 135 9.51 18.34 -15.84
N ILE A 136 9.48 18.71 -14.56
CA ILE A 136 9.91 20.02 -14.03
C ILE A 136 11.03 19.73 -13.02
N GLY A 137 12.28 19.91 -13.44
CA GLY A 137 13.42 19.41 -12.68
C GLY A 137 13.42 17.88 -12.66
N GLU A 138 13.57 17.29 -11.49
CA GLU A 138 13.55 15.83 -11.26
C GLU A 138 12.13 15.28 -11.03
N ILE A 139 11.09 16.12 -11.10
CA ILE A 139 9.70 15.71 -10.81
C ILE A 139 8.88 15.59 -12.10
N GLY A 140 8.22 14.45 -12.29
CA GLY A 140 7.31 14.22 -13.40
C GLY A 140 6.04 15.09 -13.31
N ILE A 141 5.58 15.63 -14.44
CA ILE A 141 4.29 16.33 -14.51
C ILE A 141 3.15 15.37 -14.13
N SER A 142 3.26 14.09 -14.49
CA SER A 142 2.35 13.02 -14.07
C SER A 142 2.21 12.99 -12.54
N SER A 143 3.32 12.94 -11.82
CA SER A 143 3.35 12.94 -10.35
C SER A 143 2.79 14.22 -9.73
N ILE A 144 3.05 15.39 -10.33
CA ILE A 144 2.44 16.68 -9.92
C ILE A 144 0.92 16.64 -10.07
N ILE A 145 0.40 16.09 -11.18
CA ILE A 145 -1.04 15.92 -11.38
C ILE A 145 -1.61 14.98 -10.31
N LEU A 146 -0.94 13.87 -9.98
CA LEU A 146 -1.41 12.92 -8.98
C LEU A 146 -1.50 13.55 -7.58
N ILE A 147 -0.50 14.32 -7.14
CA ILE A 147 -0.58 15.01 -5.83
C ILE A 147 -1.66 16.10 -5.83
N ALA A 148 -1.85 16.82 -6.95
CA ALA A 148 -2.96 17.77 -7.07
C ALA A 148 -4.33 17.09 -6.98
N LEU A 149 -4.50 15.95 -7.67
CA LEU A 149 -5.71 15.12 -7.59
C LEU A 149 -5.95 14.59 -6.18
N PHE A 150 -4.90 14.17 -5.46
CA PHE A 150 -5.00 13.77 -4.07
C PHE A 150 -5.52 14.91 -3.20
N VAL A 151 -4.92 16.10 -3.27
CA VAL A 151 -5.34 17.25 -2.46
C VAL A 151 -6.78 17.65 -2.74
N VAL A 152 -7.18 17.72 -4.02
CA VAL A 152 -8.56 18.04 -4.42
C VAL A 152 -9.53 16.93 -3.99
N GLY A 153 -9.14 15.67 -4.15
CA GLY A 153 -9.92 14.51 -3.76
C GLY A 153 -10.15 14.46 -2.25
N MET A 154 -9.10 14.68 -1.45
CA MET A 154 -9.20 14.71 0.01
C MET A 154 -10.00 15.91 0.52
N TRP A 155 -9.91 17.06 -0.15
CA TRP A 155 -10.80 18.19 0.13
C TRP A 155 -12.27 17.83 -0.15
N TRP A 156 -12.54 17.11 -1.24
CA TRP A 156 -13.87 16.63 -1.59
C TRP A 156 -14.39 15.61 -0.57
N VAL A 157 -13.56 14.67 -0.12
CA VAL A 157 -13.89 13.72 0.97
C VAL A 157 -14.20 14.48 2.26
N PHE A 158 -13.35 15.42 2.67
CA PHE A 158 -13.56 16.23 3.87
C PHE A 158 -14.90 16.97 3.84
N LYS A 159 -15.29 17.54 2.69
CA LYS A 159 -16.51 18.31 2.56
C LYS A 159 -17.78 17.45 2.62
N ASN A 160 -17.71 16.19 2.19
CA ASN A 160 -18.85 15.28 2.11
C ASN A 160 -18.84 14.19 3.20
N ARG A 161 -17.97 14.32 4.21
CA ARG A 161 -17.92 13.40 5.33
C ARG A 161 -19.20 13.48 6.18
N PRO A 162 -19.57 12.41 6.90
CA PRO A 162 -20.65 12.45 7.89
C PRO A 162 -20.45 13.56 8.92
N SER A 163 -21.54 14.11 9.46
CA SER A 163 -21.41 15.10 10.53
C SER A 163 -20.95 14.41 11.81
N ALA A 164 -20.16 15.09 12.64
CA ALA A 164 -19.67 14.53 13.91
C ALA A 164 -20.82 14.11 14.86
N ASP A 165 -22.00 14.74 14.72
CA ASP A 165 -23.18 14.43 15.53
C ASP A 165 -23.84 13.08 15.18
N ASP A 166 -23.45 12.45 14.05
CA ASP A 166 -24.04 11.19 13.56
C ASP A 166 -23.30 9.94 14.12
N GLU A 167 -22.16 10.11 14.79
CA GLU A 167 -21.39 9.01 15.38
C GLU A 167 -21.72 8.85 16.88
N GLU A 168 -22.04 7.63 17.35
CA GLU A 168 -22.08 7.33 18.79
C GLU A 168 -20.64 7.35 19.32
N GLU A 169 -20.21 8.51 19.83
CA GLU A 169 -18.86 8.74 20.33
C GLU A 169 -18.80 8.51 21.85
N ASP A 170 -18.21 7.39 22.26
CA ASP A 170 -17.79 7.18 23.64
C ASP A 170 -16.65 8.15 23.99
N ASP A 171 -16.63 8.67 25.22
CA ASP A 171 -15.50 9.48 25.72
C ASP A 171 -14.21 8.64 25.60
N PRO A 172 -13.22 9.08 24.79
CA PRO A 172 -12.00 8.32 24.55
C PRO A 172 -11.09 8.24 25.80
N GLY A 173 -11.46 8.88 26.91
CA GLY A 173 -10.73 8.81 28.17
C GLY A 173 -9.36 9.48 28.11
N MET A 174 -9.13 10.33 27.11
CA MET A 174 -7.88 11.05 26.90
C MET A 174 -8.12 12.46 26.37
N THR A 175 -7.15 13.35 26.61
CA THR A 175 -7.20 14.71 26.10
C THR A 175 -6.70 14.78 24.66
N LEU A 176 -7.13 15.79 23.90
CA LEU A 176 -6.68 16.01 22.51
C LEU A 176 -5.16 16.08 22.38
N GLN A 177 -4.47 16.70 23.35
CA GLN A 177 -3.01 16.78 23.39
C GLN A 177 -2.37 15.39 23.54
N LYS A 178 -2.93 14.53 24.40
CA LYS A 178 -2.44 13.16 24.58
C LYS A 178 -2.71 12.32 23.33
N ALA A 179 -3.87 12.49 22.69
CA ALA A 179 -4.19 11.80 21.45
C ALA A 179 -3.17 12.12 20.34
N TRP A 180 -2.86 13.41 20.11
CA TRP A 180 -1.83 13.83 19.15
C TRP A 180 -0.43 13.33 19.51
N LEU A 181 -0.04 13.42 20.79
CA LEU A 181 1.26 12.94 21.25
C LEU A 181 1.43 11.44 21.00
N PHE A 182 0.45 10.64 21.44
CA PHE A 182 0.54 9.19 21.29
C PHE A 182 0.40 8.75 19.84
N PHE A 183 -0.48 9.39 19.06
CA PHE A 183 -0.57 9.17 17.62
C PHE A 183 0.80 9.39 16.96
N GLY A 184 1.43 10.56 17.18
CA GLY A 184 2.74 10.87 16.64
C GLY A 184 3.84 9.89 17.07
N LEU A 185 3.85 9.46 18.34
CA LEU A 185 4.80 8.47 18.84
C LEU A 185 4.64 7.11 18.17
N VAL A 186 3.40 6.63 17.96
CA VAL A 186 3.19 5.35 17.28
C VAL A 186 3.40 5.45 15.78
N SER A 187 3.12 6.59 15.14
CA SER A 187 3.51 6.85 13.74
C SER A 187 5.03 6.76 13.59
N ALA A 188 5.80 7.41 14.48
CA ALA A 188 7.26 7.30 14.47
C ALA A 188 7.71 5.85 14.70
N GLY A 189 7.02 5.12 15.57
CA GLY A 189 7.22 3.68 15.76
C GLY A 189 7.04 2.89 14.47
N VAL A 190 5.96 3.12 13.71
CA VAL A 190 5.72 2.50 12.40
C VAL A 190 6.84 2.82 11.42
N VAL A 191 7.30 4.07 11.31
CA VAL A 191 8.41 4.44 10.42
C VAL A 191 9.69 3.69 10.77
N VAL A 192 10.10 3.76 12.04
CA VAL A 192 11.37 3.17 12.48
C VAL A 192 11.34 1.65 12.32
N SER A 193 10.26 1.01 12.75
CA SER A 193 10.14 -0.45 12.64
C SER A 193 9.92 -0.90 11.18
N GLY A 194 9.21 -0.12 10.36
CA GLY A 194 9.06 -0.37 8.93
C GLY A 194 10.40 -0.36 8.19
N PHE A 195 11.28 0.60 8.49
CA PHE A 195 12.64 0.66 7.95
C PHE A 195 13.45 -0.61 8.28
N PHE A 196 13.49 -1.00 9.55
CA PHE A 196 14.21 -2.22 9.96
C PHE A 196 13.58 -3.50 9.39
N LEU A 197 12.26 -3.50 9.22
CA LEU A 197 11.53 -4.62 8.64
C LEU A 197 11.86 -4.81 7.15
N ALA A 198 11.87 -3.73 6.36
CA ALA A 198 12.30 -3.75 4.97
C ALA A 198 13.77 -4.19 4.86
N TRP A 199 14.67 -3.55 5.62
CA TRP A 199 16.09 -3.91 5.63
C TRP A 199 16.34 -5.39 5.95
N SER A 200 15.65 -5.92 6.96
CA SER A 200 15.78 -7.34 7.32
C SER A 200 15.22 -8.28 6.26
N THR A 201 14.23 -7.84 5.47
CA THR A 201 13.65 -8.62 4.38
C THR A 201 14.64 -8.74 3.23
N ASP A 202 15.30 -7.65 2.88
CA ASP A 202 16.36 -7.62 1.86
C ASP A 202 17.54 -8.51 2.26
N GLU A 203 18.03 -8.38 3.50
CA GLU A 203 19.13 -9.22 4.01
C GLU A 203 18.76 -10.72 4.00
N ILE A 204 17.52 -11.08 4.33
CA ILE A 204 17.06 -12.47 4.25
C ILE A 204 17.05 -12.94 2.79
N ALA A 205 16.55 -12.12 1.86
CA ALA A 205 16.50 -12.47 0.44
C ALA A 205 17.91 -12.72 -0.12
N ASP A 206 18.85 -11.82 0.16
CA ASP A 206 20.25 -11.90 -0.26
C ASP A 206 20.95 -13.16 0.27
N ILE A 207 20.78 -13.47 1.57
CA ILE A 207 21.41 -14.65 2.17
C ILE A 207 20.77 -15.96 1.66
N THR A 208 19.45 -15.97 1.47
CA THR A 208 18.72 -17.18 1.06
C THR A 208 18.76 -17.43 -0.45
N GLY A 209 19.23 -16.46 -1.24
CA GLY A 209 19.26 -16.54 -2.70
C GLY A 209 17.87 -16.51 -3.33
N ILE A 210 16.87 -15.99 -2.61
CA ILE A 210 15.57 -15.67 -3.20
C ILE A 210 15.79 -14.42 -4.05
N ALA A 211 15.87 -14.60 -5.37
CA ALA A 211 16.15 -13.50 -6.30
C ALA A 211 15.22 -12.30 -6.06
N SER A 212 15.81 -11.11 -6.14
CA SER A 212 15.18 -9.78 -6.05
C SER A 212 14.35 -9.46 -7.30
N SER A 213 13.43 -10.37 -7.64
CA SER A 213 12.52 -10.27 -8.79
C SER A 213 11.13 -9.82 -8.36
N THR A 214 10.12 -10.03 -9.20
CA THR A 214 8.70 -9.75 -8.95
C THR A 214 8.12 -10.38 -7.67
N LEU A 215 8.76 -11.43 -7.13
CA LEU A 215 8.45 -11.96 -5.79
C LEU A 215 8.80 -10.94 -4.69
N GLY A 216 9.89 -10.19 -4.85
CA GLY A 216 10.30 -9.07 -4.02
C GLY A 216 9.25 -7.96 -3.97
N ILE A 217 8.61 -7.62 -5.08
CA ILE A 217 7.51 -6.63 -5.11
C ILE A 217 6.35 -7.07 -4.20
N LEU A 218 5.92 -8.34 -4.28
CA LEU A 218 4.83 -8.86 -3.47
C LEU A 218 5.22 -9.00 -1.99
N LEU A 219 6.46 -9.40 -1.71
CA LEU A 219 6.98 -9.50 -0.35
C LEU A 219 7.15 -8.13 0.33
N VAL A 220 7.71 -7.17 -0.39
CA VAL A 220 7.86 -5.79 0.09
C VAL A 220 6.48 -5.19 0.34
N SER A 221 5.54 -5.32 -0.61
CA SER A 221 4.15 -4.87 -0.43
C SER A 221 3.49 -5.52 0.80
N LEU A 222 3.74 -6.81 1.04
CA LEU A 222 3.23 -7.52 2.21
C LEU A 222 3.76 -6.98 3.52
N VAL A 223 5.06 -6.70 3.54
CA VAL A 223 5.77 -6.19 4.70
C VAL A 223 5.36 -4.76 5.03
N THR A 224 5.32 -3.88 4.03
CA THR A 224 5.03 -2.46 4.26
C THR A 224 3.57 -2.24 4.65
N THR A 225 2.63 -3.08 4.17
CA THR A 225 1.19 -2.97 4.49
C THR A 225 0.76 -3.70 5.79
N MET A 226 1.70 -4.27 6.55
CA MET A 226 1.40 -4.80 7.88
C MET A 226 0.78 -3.79 8.86
N PRO A 227 1.18 -2.50 8.92
CA PRO A 227 0.52 -1.50 9.75
C PRO A 227 -0.94 -1.26 9.32
N GLU A 228 -1.25 -1.25 8.02
CA GLU A 228 -2.60 -1.13 7.45
C GLU A 228 -3.47 -2.31 7.87
N ALA A 229 -2.97 -3.54 7.73
CA ALA A 229 -3.67 -4.74 8.17
C ALA A 229 -3.95 -4.71 9.67
N SER A 230 -2.94 -4.37 10.47
CA SER A 230 -3.07 -4.31 11.92
C SER A 230 -4.03 -3.21 12.39
N SER A 231 -3.93 -2.01 11.81
CA SER A 231 -4.83 -0.89 12.12
C SER A 231 -6.28 -1.21 11.73
N THR A 232 -6.51 -1.83 10.57
CA THR A 232 -7.85 -2.26 10.12
C THR A 232 -8.44 -3.30 11.06
N ILE A 233 -7.67 -4.31 11.46
CA ILE A 233 -8.10 -5.32 12.43
C ILE A 233 -8.42 -4.68 13.79
N ALA A 234 -7.59 -3.74 14.25
CA ALA A 234 -7.81 -3.04 15.51
C ALA A 234 -9.06 -2.16 15.46
N ALA A 235 -9.27 -1.42 14.37
CA ALA A 235 -10.48 -0.63 14.14
C ALA A 235 -11.74 -1.51 14.15
N ALA A 236 -11.70 -2.68 13.50
CA ALA A 236 -12.80 -3.64 13.53
C ALA A 236 -13.08 -4.18 14.95
N LYS A 237 -12.03 -4.40 15.76
CA LYS A 237 -12.16 -4.82 17.17
C LYS A 237 -12.75 -3.72 18.07
N LEU A 238 -12.50 -2.46 17.74
CA LEU A 238 -13.05 -1.30 18.44
C LEU A 238 -14.51 -1.00 18.03
N GLY A 239 -15.03 -1.64 16.97
CA GLY A 239 -16.32 -1.26 16.38
C GLY A 239 -16.25 -0.04 15.46
N ALA A 240 -15.04 0.47 15.20
CA ALA A 240 -14.79 1.61 14.32
C ALA A 240 -14.48 1.14 12.88
N MET A 241 -15.36 0.32 12.28
CA MET A 241 -15.13 -0.25 10.93
C MET A 241 -14.89 0.85 9.88
N ASP A 242 -15.60 1.97 10.00
CA ASP A 242 -15.47 3.11 9.10
C ASP A 242 -14.04 3.69 9.10
N LEU A 243 -13.40 3.78 10.27
CA LEU A 243 -12.00 4.23 10.41
C LEU A 243 -11.04 3.28 9.67
N GLY A 244 -11.22 1.96 9.86
CA GLY A 244 -10.36 0.95 9.23
C GLY A 244 -10.50 0.93 7.71
N VAL A 245 -11.74 0.98 7.21
CA VAL A 245 -12.01 1.03 5.77
C VAL A 245 -11.48 2.32 5.15
N ALA A 246 -11.67 3.46 5.83
CA ALA A 246 -11.09 4.72 5.40
C ALA A 246 -9.57 4.67 5.35
N GLY A 247 -8.93 4.04 6.34
CA GLY A 247 -7.49 3.77 6.36
C GLY A 247 -7.01 3.06 5.10
N LEU A 248 -7.66 1.95 4.72
CA LEU A 248 -7.25 1.17 3.53
C LEU A 248 -7.38 1.95 2.22
N PHE A 249 -8.52 2.61 1.98
CA PHE A 249 -8.72 3.37 0.73
C PHE A 249 -7.90 4.68 0.73
N GLY A 250 -7.71 5.30 1.89
CA GLY A 250 -6.83 6.44 2.06
C GLY A 250 -5.38 6.07 1.76
N SER A 251 -4.90 4.94 2.27
CA SER A 251 -3.57 4.40 1.96
C SER A 251 -3.44 4.13 0.47
N CYS A 252 -4.45 3.54 -0.18
CA CYS A 252 -4.42 3.36 -1.63
C CYS A 252 -4.27 4.67 -2.42
N ALA A 253 -4.96 5.73 -1.99
CA ALA A 253 -4.84 7.05 -2.59
C ALA A 253 -3.46 7.67 -2.32
N PHE A 254 -2.99 7.62 -1.07
CA PHE A 254 -1.69 8.17 -0.68
C PHE A 254 -0.51 7.43 -1.31
N ASN A 255 -0.56 6.10 -1.42
CA ASN A 255 0.48 5.29 -2.04
C ASN A 255 0.81 5.76 -3.46
N VAL A 256 -0.20 6.17 -4.22
CA VAL A 256 0.01 6.74 -5.56
C VAL A 256 0.77 8.07 -5.52
N THR A 257 0.58 8.88 -4.48
CA THR A 257 1.35 10.12 -4.30
C THR A 257 2.81 9.88 -3.95
N ILE A 258 3.19 8.66 -3.52
CA ILE A 258 4.59 8.33 -3.24
C ILE A 258 5.46 8.54 -4.47
N LEU A 259 4.93 8.33 -5.69
CA LEU A 259 5.64 8.62 -6.94
C LEU A 259 6.15 10.08 -6.99
N PHE A 260 5.36 11.04 -6.52
CA PHE A 260 5.78 12.44 -6.43
C PHE A 260 6.91 12.67 -5.43
N TYR A 261 6.89 11.99 -4.29
CA TYR A 261 7.92 12.13 -3.27
C TYR A 261 9.20 11.36 -3.60
N ALA A 262 9.11 10.28 -4.37
CA ALA A 262 10.24 9.46 -4.80
C ALA A 262 10.93 10.03 -6.05
N ASP A 263 10.20 10.71 -6.94
CA ASP A 263 10.72 11.31 -8.18
C ASP A 263 12.01 12.12 -7.99
N PRO A 264 12.12 13.07 -7.02
CA PRO A 264 13.35 13.84 -6.78
C PRO A 264 14.60 13.00 -6.46
N PHE A 265 14.43 11.74 -6.08
CA PHE A 265 15.55 10.87 -5.75
C PHE A 265 15.99 10.02 -6.95
N LEU A 266 15.18 9.96 -8.00
CA LEU A 266 15.50 9.30 -9.27
C LEU A 266 16.26 10.30 -10.18
N ARG A 267 17.57 10.12 -10.28
CA ARG A 267 18.44 11.06 -11.03
C ARG A 267 18.17 11.12 -12.53
N ASP A 268 17.72 10.02 -13.13
CA ASP A 268 17.58 9.87 -14.60
C ASP A 268 16.21 9.31 -14.98
N GLY A 269 15.15 10.10 -14.84
CA GLY A 269 13.83 9.73 -15.36
C GLY A 269 12.66 10.26 -14.54
N VAL A 270 11.53 9.58 -14.68
CA VAL A 270 10.31 9.80 -13.89
C VAL A 270 9.80 8.42 -13.50
N LEU A 271 9.43 8.20 -12.24
CA LEU A 271 8.99 6.86 -11.80
C LEU A 271 7.79 6.36 -12.58
N SER A 272 6.90 7.25 -13.04
CA SER A 272 5.75 6.82 -13.85
C SER A 272 6.17 6.06 -15.11
N ASN A 273 7.38 6.25 -15.62
CA ASN A 273 7.86 5.55 -16.82
C ASN A 273 8.53 4.20 -16.50
N ALA A 274 8.91 3.94 -15.24
CA ALA A 274 9.49 2.68 -14.77
C ALA A 274 8.41 1.60 -14.51
N THR A 275 7.57 1.37 -15.52
CA THR A 275 6.43 0.44 -15.45
C THR A 275 6.61 -0.76 -16.34
N GLU A 276 6.38 -1.94 -15.76
CA GLU A 276 6.43 -3.23 -16.45
C GLU A 276 5.04 -3.86 -16.59
N PRO A 277 4.86 -4.88 -17.45
CA PRO A 277 3.59 -5.62 -17.57
C PRO A 277 3.01 -6.06 -16.22
N ALA A 278 3.85 -6.52 -15.28
CA ALA A 278 3.43 -6.91 -13.93
C ALA A 278 2.77 -5.76 -13.14
N HIS A 279 3.26 -4.52 -13.30
CA HIS A 279 2.71 -3.34 -12.63
C HIS A 279 1.30 -3.01 -13.14
N PHE A 280 1.06 -3.17 -14.45
CA PHE A 280 -0.28 -2.99 -15.02
C PHE A 280 -1.27 -4.04 -14.53
N VAL A 281 -0.83 -5.30 -14.34
CA VAL A 281 -1.66 -6.34 -13.73
C VAL A 281 -1.99 -5.98 -12.28
N ALA A 282 -0.97 -5.66 -11.45
CA ALA A 282 -1.17 -5.30 -10.05
C ALA A 282 -2.12 -4.11 -9.89
N GLY A 283 -1.88 -3.03 -10.64
CA GLY A 283 -2.72 -1.83 -10.63
C GLY A 283 -4.14 -2.12 -11.14
N GLY A 284 -4.28 -2.88 -12.22
CA GLY A 284 -5.59 -3.24 -12.78
C GLY A 284 -6.42 -4.10 -11.84
N VAL A 285 -5.80 -5.09 -11.18
CA VAL A 285 -6.44 -5.90 -10.14
C VAL A 285 -6.82 -5.01 -8.95
N ALA A 286 -5.93 -4.13 -8.49
CA ALA A 286 -6.23 -3.20 -7.41
C ALA A 286 -7.46 -2.33 -7.72
N VAL A 287 -7.53 -1.72 -8.91
CA VAL A 287 -8.70 -0.94 -9.36
C VAL A 287 -9.97 -1.79 -9.40
N GLY A 288 -9.91 -3.01 -9.96
CA GLY A 288 -11.05 -3.93 -10.00
C GLY A 288 -11.57 -4.28 -8.61
N LEU A 289 -10.66 -4.54 -7.66
CA LEU A 289 -11.01 -4.83 -6.27
C LEU A 289 -11.58 -3.59 -5.55
N MET A 290 -11.04 -2.39 -5.80
CA MET A 290 -11.60 -1.15 -5.26
C MET A 290 -13.02 -0.89 -5.77
N LEU A 291 -13.28 -1.15 -7.06
CA LEU A 291 -14.63 -1.04 -7.64
C LEU A 291 -15.60 -2.08 -7.04
N ALA A 292 -15.14 -3.31 -6.78
CA ALA A 292 -15.93 -4.29 -6.06
C ALA A 292 -16.25 -3.82 -4.62
N GLY A 293 -15.28 -3.22 -3.93
CA GLY A 293 -15.46 -2.56 -2.64
C GLY A 293 -16.50 -1.44 -2.69
N LEU A 294 -16.44 -0.57 -3.70
CA LEU A 294 -17.44 0.48 -3.94
C LEU A 294 -18.85 -0.09 -4.05
N VAL A 295 -19.02 -1.12 -4.88
CA VAL A 295 -20.32 -1.79 -5.05
C VAL A 295 -20.81 -2.39 -3.74
N LEU A 296 -19.93 -3.04 -2.97
CA LEU A 296 -20.29 -3.59 -1.66
C LEU A 296 -20.75 -2.51 -0.67
N VAL A 297 -20.01 -1.40 -0.56
CA VAL A 297 -20.35 -0.30 0.35
C VAL A 297 -21.66 0.37 -0.03
N LEU A 298 -21.88 0.65 -1.33
CA LEU A 298 -23.11 1.27 -1.81
C LEU A 298 -24.33 0.33 -1.73
N ALA A 299 -24.13 -0.97 -1.94
CA ALA A 299 -25.19 -1.96 -1.95
C ALA A 299 -25.40 -2.67 -0.60
N ARG A 300 -24.61 -2.34 0.46
CA ARG A 300 -24.56 -3.05 1.75
C ARG A 300 -25.93 -3.35 2.39
N ASN A 301 -26.87 -2.41 2.29
CA ASN A 301 -28.23 -2.55 2.84
C ASN A 301 -29.17 -3.38 1.95
N ARG A 302 -28.87 -3.49 0.64
CA ARG A 302 -29.72 -4.18 -0.35
C ARG A 302 -29.29 -5.62 -0.62
N ILE A 303 -28.02 -5.96 -0.41
CA ILE A 303 -27.49 -7.30 -0.68
C ILE A 303 -27.77 -8.28 0.46
N LYS A 304 -27.98 -9.55 0.10
CA LYS A 304 -28.09 -10.65 1.08
C LYS A 304 -26.72 -10.96 1.67
N SER A 305 -26.69 -11.49 2.90
CA SER A 305 -25.44 -11.85 3.58
C SER A 305 -24.58 -12.83 2.78
N SER A 306 -25.20 -13.84 2.15
CA SER A 306 -24.51 -14.80 1.28
C SER A 306 -23.87 -14.15 0.06
N ILE A 307 -24.51 -13.15 -0.55
CA ILE A 307 -23.97 -12.42 -1.70
C ILE A 307 -22.79 -11.57 -1.26
N ALA A 308 -22.91 -10.86 -0.13
CA ALA A 308 -21.80 -10.08 0.42
C ALA A 308 -20.58 -10.96 0.71
N ALA A 309 -20.78 -12.10 1.39
CA ALA A 309 -19.72 -13.05 1.68
C ALA A 309 -19.08 -13.63 0.40
N LEU A 310 -19.89 -13.94 -0.62
CA LEU A 310 -19.40 -14.42 -1.91
C LEU A 310 -18.51 -13.36 -2.59
N VAL A 311 -18.96 -12.11 -2.67
CA VAL A 311 -18.17 -11.03 -3.31
C VAL A 311 -16.88 -10.77 -2.55
N LEU A 312 -16.90 -10.75 -1.21
CA LEU A 312 -15.68 -10.63 -0.41
C LEU A 312 -14.72 -11.81 -0.62
N ALA A 313 -15.24 -13.04 -0.68
CA ALA A 313 -14.42 -14.21 -0.99
C ALA A 313 -13.83 -14.13 -2.41
N LEU A 314 -14.62 -13.67 -3.39
CA LEU A 314 -14.15 -13.42 -4.74
C LEU A 314 -13.04 -12.38 -4.77
N MET A 315 -13.18 -11.26 -4.04
CA MET A 315 -12.12 -10.26 -3.90
C MET A 315 -10.81 -10.88 -3.36
N ALA A 316 -10.89 -11.69 -2.30
CA ALA A 316 -9.73 -12.36 -1.74
C ALA A 316 -9.10 -13.34 -2.74
N THR A 317 -9.90 -14.13 -3.47
CA THR A 317 -9.38 -15.04 -4.49
C THR A 317 -8.82 -14.32 -5.71
N THR A 318 -9.39 -13.18 -6.10
CA THR A 318 -8.91 -12.35 -7.21
C THR A 318 -7.57 -11.72 -6.87
N TYR A 319 -7.35 -11.31 -5.61
CA TYR A 319 -6.02 -10.93 -5.13
C TYR A 319 -5.01 -12.07 -5.29
N ILE A 320 -5.33 -13.28 -4.80
CA ILE A 320 -4.40 -14.42 -4.88
C ILE A 320 -4.08 -14.76 -6.34
N ALA A 321 -5.10 -14.81 -7.20
CA ALA A 321 -4.90 -15.03 -8.64
C ALA A 321 -4.06 -13.91 -9.28
N GLY A 322 -4.35 -12.65 -8.95
CA GLY A 322 -3.58 -11.49 -9.40
C GLY A 322 -2.12 -11.55 -8.97
N ALA A 323 -1.83 -11.89 -7.71
CA ALA A 323 -0.49 -12.08 -7.19
C ALA A 323 0.27 -13.19 -7.91
N VAL A 324 -0.39 -14.31 -8.22
CA VAL A 324 0.21 -15.38 -9.04
C VAL A 324 0.53 -14.87 -10.45
N VAL A 325 -0.38 -14.15 -11.10
CA VAL A 325 -0.13 -13.59 -12.44
C VAL A 325 1.02 -12.60 -12.40
N VAL A 326 1.05 -11.68 -11.43
CA VAL A 326 2.16 -10.73 -11.22
C VAL A 326 3.47 -11.50 -11.11
N ALA A 327 3.57 -12.49 -10.21
CA ALA A 327 4.77 -13.32 -10.05
C ALA A 327 5.20 -14.06 -11.32
N THR A 328 4.25 -14.50 -12.16
CA THR A 328 4.59 -15.18 -13.43
C THR A 328 4.98 -14.22 -14.55
N VAL A 329 4.37 -13.04 -14.62
CA VAL A 329 4.58 -12.07 -15.70
C VAL A 329 5.88 -11.31 -15.53
N GLY A 330 6.27 -10.98 -14.29
CA GLY A 330 7.55 -10.31 -14.06
C GLY A 330 8.70 -11.26 -13.71
N GLY A 331 8.49 -12.59 -13.79
CA GLY A 331 9.57 -13.57 -13.73
C GLY A 331 10.17 -13.91 -15.10
N THR A 332 9.49 -13.58 -16.20
CA THR A 332 9.93 -13.92 -17.56
C THR A 332 11.05 -13.02 -18.10
N ASP A 333 11.24 -11.83 -17.52
CA ASP A 333 12.24 -10.86 -17.98
C ASP A 333 13.65 -11.13 -17.40
N ASP A 334 13.75 -11.68 -16.18
CA ASP A 334 15.02 -12.09 -15.54
C ASP A 334 15.72 -13.25 -16.27
N ASP A 335 14.94 -14.20 -16.81
CA ASP A 335 15.47 -15.35 -17.54
C ASP A 335 16.12 -14.91 -18.88
N ASP A 336 15.61 -13.84 -19.50
CA ASP A 336 16.04 -13.40 -20.83
C ASP A 336 17.37 -12.61 -20.77
N GLU A 337 17.64 -11.87 -19.68
CA GLU A 337 18.94 -11.21 -19.46
C GLU A 337 20.07 -12.21 -19.18
N SER A 338 19.79 -13.28 -18.43
CA SER A 338 20.78 -14.35 -18.15
C SER A 338 21.25 -15.07 -19.43
N SER A 339 20.43 -15.06 -20.49
CA SER A 339 20.73 -15.69 -21.77
C SER A 339 21.61 -14.83 -22.70
N ARG A 340 21.72 -13.52 -22.46
CA ARG A 340 22.46 -12.58 -23.32
C ARG A 340 23.92 -12.38 -22.92
N SER A 341 24.33 -12.82 -21.73
CA SER A 341 25.73 -12.76 -21.29
C SER A 341 26.54 -14.00 -21.71
N SER A 342 26.71 -14.23 -23.02
CA SER A 342 27.77 -15.11 -23.55
C SER A 342 28.02 -14.91 -25.06
N PRO A 343 28.94 -14.01 -25.46
CA PRO A 343 29.68 -14.20 -26.70
C PRO A 343 30.93 -15.03 -26.38
N GLY A 344 30.84 -16.35 -26.60
CA GLY A 344 32.01 -17.22 -26.59
C GLY A 344 33.00 -16.76 -27.66
N ILE A 345 34.10 -16.13 -27.22
CA ILE A 345 35.25 -15.76 -28.03
C ILE A 345 35.89 -17.05 -28.55
N THR A 346 35.69 -17.36 -29.83
CA THR A 346 36.47 -18.40 -30.52
C THR A 346 37.83 -17.83 -30.87
N THR A 347 38.83 -18.04 -30.00
CA THR A 347 40.24 -17.85 -30.35
C THR A 347 40.68 -18.91 -31.35
N ALA A 348 40.81 -18.53 -32.62
CA ALA A 348 41.54 -19.29 -33.62
C ALA A 348 43.04 -19.17 -33.33
N ARG A 349 43.67 -20.29 -32.96
CA ARG A 349 45.11 -20.43 -32.76
C ARG A 349 45.75 -20.71 -34.14
N THR A 350 46.38 -19.71 -34.74
CA THR A 350 47.32 -19.91 -35.85
C THR A 350 48.65 -20.40 -35.27
N LEU A 351 49.04 -21.62 -35.63
CA LEU A 351 50.39 -22.14 -35.44
C LEU A 351 51.22 -21.69 -36.63
N ASP A 352 52.17 -20.80 -36.40
CA ASP A 352 53.38 -20.64 -37.21
C ASP A 352 54.58 -20.96 -36.30
N GLU A 353 55.59 -21.57 -36.93
CA GLU A 353 56.87 -22.13 -36.42
C GLU A 353 56.89 -23.60 -36.00
#